data_AF-G2PP87-F1
#
_entry.id   AF-G2PP87-F1
#
_cell.length_a   1.000
_cell.length_b   1.000
_cell.length_c   1.000
_cell.angle_alpha   90.00
_cell.angle_beta   90.00
_cell.angle_gamma   90.00
#
_symmetry.space_group_name_H-M   'P 1'
#
loop_
_entity.id
_entity.type
_entity.pdbx_description
1 polymer ?
#
loop_
_entity_poly.entity_id
_entity_poly.type
_entity_poly.pdbx_seq_one_letter_code
_entity_poly.pdbx_strand_id
1 'polypeptide(L)'
;MTIVEALKEKNQLVRNILELQNRISSYNCVIEGNPRAYDPKEVMAELNNTIEELISIKTRITRANQPVQEKIYRLSELKTQIRFLKNIPTTEGKAPLGKSLYSKSETYVWESSIKTQERDKSVVELGNEISKIQQELDAHNYKTTI
;
A
#
# COMPACT_ATOMS: atom_id res chain seq x y z
N MET A 1 -5.23 7.54 22.26
CA MET A 1 -4.31 6.90 21.30
C MET A 1 -4.23 7.80 20.07
N THR A 2 -3.04 8.11 19.57
CA THR A 2 -2.89 8.84 18.29
C THR A 2 -3.16 7.91 17.10
N ILE A 3 -3.46 8.45 15.92
CA ILE A 3 -3.58 7.63 14.71
C ILE A 3 -2.29 6.83 14.45
N VAL A 4 -1.11 7.40 14.71
CA VAL A 4 0.18 6.69 14.57
C VAL A 4 0.27 5.48 15.49
N GLU A 5 -0.08 5.64 16.77
CA GLU A 5 -0.11 4.53 17.73
C GLU A 5 -1.13 3.48 17.32
N ALA A 6 -2.31 3.89 16.89
CA ALA A 6 -3.36 2.99 16.41
C ALA A 6 -2.93 2.18 15.18
N LEU A 7 -2.17 2.80 14.26
CA LEU A 7 -1.63 2.10 13.09
C LEU A 7 -0.59 1.05 13.50
N LYS A 8 0.24 1.33 14.51
CA LYS A 8 1.17 0.36 15.08
C LYS A 8 0.43 -0.79 15.76
N GLU A 9 -0.56 -0.49 16.58
CA GLU A 9 -1.39 -1.47 17.27
C GLU A 9 -2.16 -2.35 16.27
N LYS A 10 -2.76 -1.78 15.23
CA LYS A 10 -3.37 -2.52 14.12
C LYS A 10 -2.39 -3.52 13.50
N ASN A 11 -1.15 -3.09 13.24
CA ASN A 11 -0.14 -3.97 12.64
C ASN A 11 0.28 -5.09 13.61
N GLN A 12 0.35 -4.81 14.92
CA GLN A 12 0.61 -5.82 15.94
C GLN A 12 -0.52 -6.83 16.04
N LEU A 13 -1.77 -6.38 16.08
CA LEU A 13 -2.95 -7.26 16.10
C LEU A 13 -3.01 -8.17 14.88
N VAL A 14 -2.68 -7.65 13.68
CA VAL A 14 -2.60 -8.48 12.46
C VAL A 14 -1.54 -9.58 12.59
N ARG A 15 -0.38 -9.28 13.20
CA ARG A 15 0.66 -10.30 13.46
C ARG A 15 0.18 -11.32 14.49
N ASN A 16 -0.40 -10.87 15.59
CA ASN A 16 -0.95 -11.75 16.63
C ASN A 16 -2.01 -12.69 16.05
N ILE A 17 -2.92 -12.19 15.20
CA ILE A 17 -3.92 -13.01 14.50
C ILE A 17 -3.26 -14.10 13.66
N LEU A 18 -2.22 -13.78 12.90
CA LEU A 18 -1.49 -14.77 12.10
C LEU A 18 -0.82 -15.82 13.00
N GLU A 19 -0.23 -15.42 14.12
CA GLU A 19 0.35 -16.36 15.08
C GLU A 19 -0.71 -17.29 15.70
N LEU A 20 -1.84 -16.75 16.13
CA LEU A 20 -2.95 -17.54 16.70
C LEU A 20 -3.52 -18.52 15.65
N GLN A 21 -3.70 -18.08 14.40
CA GLN A 21 -4.12 -18.93 13.29
C GLN A 21 -3.12 -20.08 13.03
N ASN A 22 -1.81 -19.78 13.05
CA ASN A 22 -0.77 -20.77 12.90
C ASN A 22 -0.78 -21.78 14.06
N ARG A 23 -0.90 -21.31 15.31
CA ARG A 23 -1.00 -22.17 16.49
C ARG A 23 -2.21 -23.10 16.41
N ILE A 24 -3.38 -22.58 16.06
CA ILE A 24 -4.58 -23.41 15.89
C ILE A 24 -4.32 -24.46 14.81
N SER A 25 -3.80 -24.06 13.65
CA SER A 25 -3.54 -24.99 12.54
C SER A 25 -2.54 -26.09 12.92
N SER A 26 -1.52 -25.78 13.71
CA SER A 26 -0.49 -26.74 14.16
C SER A 26 -0.96 -27.68 15.27
N TYR A 27 -1.82 -27.23 16.19
CA TYR A 27 -2.21 -28.01 17.37
C TYR A 27 -3.64 -28.58 17.30
N ASN A 28 -4.43 -28.24 16.28
CA ASN A 28 -5.79 -28.76 16.10
C ASN A 28 -5.82 -30.28 15.88
N CYS A 29 -4.83 -30.82 15.16
CA CYS A 29 -4.70 -32.24 14.88
C CYS A 29 -3.42 -32.78 15.54
N VAL A 30 -3.56 -33.72 16.47
CA VAL A 30 -2.44 -34.42 17.11
C VAL A 30 -2.69 -35.92 17.10
N ILE A 31 -1.61 -36.71 17.08
CA ILE A 31 -1.69 -38.17 17.21
C ILE A 31 -2.31 -38.50 18.58
N GLU A 32 -3.24 -39.44 18.59
CA GLU A 32 -3.93 -39.90 19.80
C GLU A 32 -2.92 -40.37 20.85
N GLY A 33 -3.01 -39.82 22.07
CA GLY A 33 -2.07 -40.10 23.17
C GLY A 33 -0.94 -39.07 23.34
N ASN A 34 -0.74 -38.12 22.41
CA ASN A 34 0.24 -37.05 22.58
C ASN A 34 -0.35 -35.86 23.37
N PRO A 35 0.32 -35.32 24.42
CA PRO A 35 -0.14 -34.12 25.10
C PRO A 35 -0.14 -32.91 24.15
N ARG A 36 -1.23 -32.14 24.18
CA ARG A 36 -1.33 -30.86 23.46
C ARG A 36 -0.65 -29.77 24.29
N ALA A 37 0.21 -28.97 23.64
CA ALA A 37 0.86 -27.84 24.28
C ALA A 37 -0.11 -26.65 24.54
N TYR A 38 -1.16 -26.54 23.73
CA TYR A 38 -2.20 -25.50 23.83
C TYR A 38 -3.57 -26.13 23.54
N ASP A 39 -4.65 -25.63 24.16
CA ASP A 39 -6.02 -25.99 23.77
C ASP A 39 -6.44 -25.15 22.56
N PRO A 40 -6.62 -25.76 21.36
CA PRO A 40 -7.03 -25.02 20.17
C PRO A 40 -8.35 -24.27 20.33
N LYS A 41 -9.25 -24.71 21.22
CA LYS A 41 -10.53 -24.03 21.47
C LYS A 41 -10.36 -22.71 22.21
N GLU A 42 -9.47 -22.67 23.21
CA GLU A 42 -9.13 -21.44 23.93
C GLU A 42 -8.42 -20.45 23.01
N VAL A 43 -7.46 -20.93 22.22
CA VAL A 43 -6.74 -20.11 21.23
C VAL A 43 -7.70 -19.57 20.15
N MET A 44 -8.74 -20.32 19.79
CA MET A 44 -9.79 -19.87 18.87
C MET A 44 -10.66 -18.76 19.48
N ALA A 45 -10.97 -18.83 20.79
CA ALA A 45 -11.68 -17.76 21.49
C ALA A 45 -10.84 -16.48 21.56
N GLU A 46 -9.54 -16.61 21.86
CA GLU A 46 -8.56 -15.50 21.85
C GLU A 46 -8.45 -14.86 20.45
N LEU A 47 -8.42 -15.69 19.39
CA LEU A 47 -8.42 -15.22 18.01
C LEU A 47 -9.66 -14.36 17.71
N ASN A 48 -10.85 -14.82 18.10
CA ASN A 48 -12.09 -14.08 17.86
C ASN A 48 -12.09 -12.72 18.60
N ASN A 49 -11.64 -12.69 19.85
CA ASN A 49 -11.52 -11.44 20.61
C ASN A 49 -10.53 -10.47 19.94
N THR A 50 -9.38 -10.99 19.50
CA THR A 50 -8.35 -10.19 18.81
C THR A 50 -8.87 -9.63 17.47
N ILE A 51 -9.75 -10.36 16.78
CA ILE A 51 -10.43 -9.90 15.56
C ILE A 51 -11.39 -8.76 15.87
N GLU A 52 -12.18 -8.84 16.94
CA GLU A 52 -13.07 -7.76 17.36
C GLU A 52 -12.30 -6.48 17.74
N GLU A 53 -11.17 -6.62 18.44
CA GLU A 53 -10.26 -5.50 18.73
C GLU A 53 -9.73 -4.86 17.44
N LEU A 54 -9.33 -5.68 16.46
CA LEU A 54 -8.88 -5.20 15.15
C LEU A 54 -9.99 -4.43 14.41
N ILE A 55 -11.25 -4.90 14.46
CA ILE A 55 -12.41 -4.24 13.85
C ILE A 55 -12.64 -2.87 14.52
N SER A 56 -12.61 -2.82 15.85
CA SER A 56 -12.77 -1.59 16.63
C SER A 56 -11.72 -0.54 16.24
N ILE A 57 -10.44 -0.93 16.18
CA ILE A 57 -9.35 -0.02 15.82
C ILE A 57 -9.47 0.45 14.37
N LYS A 58 -9.79 -0.43 13.41
CA LYS A 58 -10.03 -0.03 12.01
C LYS A 58 -11.16 1.00 11.89
N THR A 59 -12.22 0.82 12.65
CA THR A 59 -13.37 1.72 12.65
C THR A 59 -12.99 3.10 13.17
N ARG A 60 -12.26 3.16 14.29
CA ARG A 60 -11.77 4.40 14.89
C ARG A 60 -10.80 5.15 13.97
N ILE A 61 -9.85 4.44 13.36
CA ILE A 61 -8.92 5.02 12.37
C ILE A 61 -9.68 5.61 11.19
N THR A 62 -10.67 4.88 10.66
CA THR A 62 -11.45 5.33 9.50
C THR A 62 -12.23 6.60 9.80
N ARG A 63 -12.84 6.68 10.98
CA ARG A 63 -13.55 7.89 11.45
C ARG A 63 -12.60 9.08 11.61
N ALA A 64 -11.44 8.84 12.20
CA ALA A 64 -10.44 9.90 12.39
C ALA A 64 -9.82 10.38 11.07
N ASN A 65 -9.78 9.54 10.03
CA ASN A 65 -9.27 9.89 8.71
C ASN A 65 -10.29 10.60 7.81
N GLN A 66 -11.59 10.62 8.17
CA GLN A 66 -12.63 11.32 7.40
C GLN A 66 -12.25 12.76 6.98
N PRO A 67 -11.77 13.65 7.86
CA PRO A 67 -11.48 15.04 7.50
C PRO A 67 -10.33 15.20 6.48
N VAL A 68 -9.46 14.21 6.35
CA VAL A 68 -8.32 14.21 5.41
C VAL A 68 -8.50 13.21 4.27
N GLN A 69 -9.69 12.62 4.14
CA GLN A 69 -9.94 11.55 3.18
C GLN A 69 -9.75 12.00 1.72
N GLU A 70 -10.14 13.24 1.39
CA GLU A 70 -9.89 13.85 0.08
C GLU A 70 -8.38 13.90 -0.24
N LYS A 71 -7.56 14.28 0.74
CA LYS A 71 -6.10 14.35 0.58
C LYS A 71 -5.48 12.97 0.35
N ILE A 72 -6.02 11.94 1.01
CA ILE A 72 -5.62 10.55 0.80
C ILE A 72 -5.91 10.11 -0.64
N TYR A 73 -7.11 10.41 -1.15
CA TYR A 73 -7.47 10.09 -2.54
C TYR A 73 -6.68 10.91 -3.55
N ARG A 74 -6.49 12.21 -3.31
CA ARG A 74 -5.65 13.05 -4.16
C ARG A 74 -4.24 12.48 -4.28
N LEU A 75 -3.66 12.02 -3.17
CA LEU A 75 -2.36 11.38 -3.17
C LEU A 75 -2.32 10.06 -3.96
N SER A 76 -3.38 9.25 -3.94
CA SER A 76 -3.45 8.03 -4.77
C SER A 76 -3.53 8.36 -6.27
N GLU A 77 -4.35 9.35 -6.63
CA GLU A 77 -4.52 9.76 -8.04
C GLU A 77 -3.24 10.38 -8.60
N LEU A 78 -2.56 11.26 -7.85
CA LEU A 78 -1.28 11.84 -8.26
C LEU A 78 -0.20 10.78 -8.47
N LYS A 79 -0.14 9.75 -7.63
CA LYS A 79 0.79 8.62 -7.81
C LYS A 79 0.47 7.81 -9.07
N THR A 80 -0.80 7.59 -9.36
CA THR A 80 -1.26 6.92 -10.59
C THR A 80 -0.91 7.75 -11.82
N GLN A 81 -1.11 9.08 -11.77
CA GLN A 81 -0.75 10.00 -12.84
C GLN A 81 0.75 10.02 -13.11
N ILE A 82 1.60 10.04 -12.08
CA ILE A 82 3.06 9.92 -12.25
C ILE A 82 3.43 8.59 -12.92
N ARG A 83 2.80 7.48 -12.51
CA ARG A 83 3.04 6.16 -13.12
C ARG A 83 2.67 6.18 -14.61
N PHE A 84 1.55 6.80 -14.96
CA PHE A 84 1.12 6.97 -16.34
C PHE A 84 2.14 7.81 -17.13
N LEU A 85 2.51 8.98 -16.62
CA LEU A 85 3.49 9.87 -17.26
C LEU A 85 4.82 9.16 -17.54
N LYS A 86 5.33 8.38 -16.59
CA LYS A 86 6.57 7.59 -16.75
C LYS A 86 6.47 6.50 -17.82
N ASN A 87 5.27 6.03 -18.14
CA ASN A 87 5.04 5.04 -19.17
C ASN A 87 4.86 5.64 -20.57
N ILE A 88 4.73 6.97 -20.69
CA ILE A 88 4.59 7.63 -21.99
C ILE A 88 5.91 7.48 -22.77
N PRO A 89 5.89 6.91 -23.99
CA PRO A 89 7.07 6.85 -24.83
C PRO A 89 7.43 8.26 -25.31
N THR A 90 8.68 8.66 -25.08
CA THR A 90 9.24 9.95 -25.52
C THR A 90 10.34 9.73 -26.55
N THR A 91 10.13 8.77 -27.45
CA THR A 91 11.07 8.42 -28.51
C THR A 91 11.10 9.52 -29.56
N GLU A 92 12.27 10.12 -29.78
CA GLU A 92 12.49 11.14 -30.79
C GLU A 92 13.61 10.70 -31.74
N GLY A 93 13.48 11.01 -33.03
CA GLY A 93 14.49 10.75 -34.04
C GLY A 93 14.42 9.35 -34.65
N LYS A 94 15.53 8.90 -35.25
CA LYS A 94 15.57 7.63 -35.99
C LYS A 94 15.60 6.44 -35.02
N ALA A 95 14.49 5.71 -34.93
CA ALA A 95 14.39 4.53 -34.09
C ALA A 95 13.67 3.38 -34.83
N PRO A 96 14.04 2.11 -34.54
CA PRO A 96 13.39 0.95 -35.15
C PRO A 96 11.95 0.77 -34.66
N LEU A 97 11.07 0.26 -35.53
CA LEU A 97 9.71 -0.15 -35.18
C LEU A 97 9.74 -1.47 -34.36
N GLY A 98 10.03 -1.36 -33.07
CA GLY A 98 9.97 -2.46 -32.10
C GLY A 98 11.33 -3.02 -31.63
N LYS A 99 11.31 -3.77 -30.51
CA LYS A 99 12.49 -4.41 -29.88
C LYS A 99 12.81 -5.81 -30.45
N SER A 100 12.55 -6.07 -31.73
CA SER A 100 12.84 -7.39 -32.30
C SER A 100 14.33 -7.51 -32.63
N LEU A 101 15.06 -8.33 -31.88
CA LEU A 101 16.50 -8.58 -32.08
C LEU A 101 16.84 -9.31 -33.39
N TYR A 102 15.86 -9.90 -34.06
CA TYR A 102 16.08 -10.84 -35.17
C TYR A 102 15.62 -10.33 -36.55
N SER A 103 15.03 -9.14 -36.64
CA SER A 103 14.63 -8.55 -37.91
C SER A 103 15.43 -7.27 -38.17
N LYS A 104 15.94 -7.08 -39.40
CA LYS A 104 16.41 -5.77 -39.88
C LYS A 104 15.22 -4.82 -39.82
N SER A 105 15.07 -4.14 -38.69
CA SER A 105 13.97 -3.21 -38.47
C SER A 105 14.24 -1.95 -39.27
N GLU A 106 13.31 -1.60 -40.15
CA GLU A 106 13.30 -0.29 -40.80
C GLU A 106 13.33 0.79 -39.72
N THR A 107 14.21 1.79 -39.92
CA THR A 107 14.30 2.93 -39.02
C THR A 107 13.33 3.99 -39.48
N TYR A 108 12.45 4.42 -38.57
CA TYR A 108 11.49 5.49 -38.82
C TYR A 108 11.93 6.72 -38.05
N VAL A 109 11.59 7.90 -38.56
CA VAL A 109 11.77 9.16 -37.82
C VAL A 109 10.55 9.34 -36.93
N TRP A 110 10.73 9.19 -35.63
CA TRP A 110 9.69 9.38 -34.62
C TRP A 110 9.67 10.82 -34.15
N GLU A 111 8.48 11.36 -33.99
CA GLU A 111 8.23 12.66 -33.39
C GLU A 111 7.29 12.48 -32.20
N SER A 112 7.74 12.86 -31.00
CA SER A 112 6.89 12.87 -29.82
C SER A 112 6.36 14.28 -29.56
N SER A 113 5.05 14.40 -29.44
CA SER A 113 4.41 15.68 -29.07
C SER A 113 4.69 16.07 -27.61
N ILE A 114 4.83 15.08 -26.71
CA ILE A 114 5.25 15.31 -25.32
C ILE A 114 6.73 14.99 -25.24
N LYS A 115 7.55 16.02 -25.01
CA LYS A 115 9.00 15.84 -24.94
C LYS A 115 9.42 15.22 -23.61
N THR A 116 10.56 14.53 -23.63
CA THR A 116 11.19 13.98 -22.42
C THR A 116 11.31 15.03 -21.30
N GLN A 117 11.74 16.25 -21.64
CA GLN A 117 11.91 17.34 -20.68
C GLN A 117 10.60 17.81 -20.05
N GLU A 118 9.51 17.87 -20.82
CA GLU A 118 8.19 18.33 -20.33
C GLU A 118 7.55 17.28 -19.42
N ARG A 119 7.67 16.00 -19.80
CA ARG A 119 7.27 14.87 -18.96
C ARG A 119 8.01 14.90 -17.64
N ASP A 120 9.33 15.04 -17.66
CA ASP A 120 10.15 14.97 -16.44
C ASP A 120 9.87 16.16 -15.50
N LYS A 121 9.66 17.36 -16.05
CA LYS A 121 9.19 18.52 -15.28
C LYS A 121 7.84 18.25 -14.62
N SER A 122 6.87 17.71 -15.37
CA SER A 122 5.54 17.37 -14.84
C SER A 122 5.62 16.34 -13.72
N VAL A 123 6.50 15.34 -13.84
CA VAL A 123 6.75 14.33 -12.80
C VAL A 123 7.34 14.96 -11.54
N VAL A 124 8.27 15.91 -11.68
CA VAL A 124 8.87 16.64 -10.55
C VAL A 124 7.83 17.52 -9.85
N GLU A 125 7.01 18.26 -10.60
CA GLU A 125 5.94 19.11 -10.04
C GLU A 125 4.92 18.30 -9.24
N LEU A 126 4.42 17.20 -9.82
CA LEU A 126 3.51 16.28 -9.13
C LEU A 126 4.19 15.63 -7.90
N GLY A 127 5.50 15.35 -7.98
CA GLY A 127 6.28 14.84 -6.85
C GLY A 127 6.36 15.83 -5.68
N ASN A 128 6.49 17.12 -5.98
CA ASN A 128 6.48 18.19 -4.97
C ASN A 128 5.10 18.33 -4.32
N GLU A 129 4.02 18.23 -5.11
CA GLU A 129 2.65 18.24 -4.58
C GLU A 129 2.39 17.05 -3.65
N ILE A 130 2.80 15.84 -4.06
CA ILE A 130 2.71 14.64 -3.21
C ILE A 130 3.45 14.85 -1.89
N SER A 131 4.64 15.45 -1.92
CA SER A 131 5.44 15.68 -0.72
C SER A 131 4.76 16.63 0.27
N LYS A 132 4.12 17.70 -0.21
CA LYS A 132 3.33 18.61 0.62
C LYS A 132 2.13 17.91 1.25
N ILE A 133 1.36 17.16 0.45
CA ILE A 133 0.20 16.41 0.95
C ILE A 133 0.64 15.38 2.00
N GLN A 134 1.77 14.71 1.78
CA GLN A 134 2.32 13.73 2.72
C GLN A 134 2.66 14.38 4.07
N GLN A 135 3.30 15.55 4.07
CA GLN A 135 3.60 16.29 5.31
C GLN A 135 2.33 16.67 6.08
N GLU A 136 1.28 17.10 5.38
CA GLU A 136 0.00 17.44 6.01
C GLU A 136 -0.69 16.20 6.61
N LEU A 137 -0.67 15.08 5.89
CA LEU A 137 -1.21 13.81 6.38
C LEU A 137 -0.43 13.29 7.59
N ASP A 138 0.90 13.39 7.57
CA ASP A 138 1.73 12.99 8.70
C ASP A 138 1.46 13.87 9.91
N ALA A 139 1.39 15.20 9.73
CA ALA A 139 1.04 16.13 10.81
C ALA A 139 -0.35 15.83 11.40
N HIS A 140 -1.33 15.49 10.56
CA HIS A 140 -2.65 15.04 11.00
C HIS A 140 -2.56 13.73 11.79
N ASN A 141 -1.78 12.75 11.33
CA ASN A 141 -1.63 11.46 12.02
C ASN A 141 -1.01 11.62 13.42
N TYR A 142 -0.07 12.56 13.59
CA TYR A 142 0.55 12.86 14.89
C TYR A 142 -0.37 13.65 15.83
N LYS A 143 -1.20 14.55 15.29
CA LYS A 143 -2.06 15.44 16.10
C LYS A 143 -3.43 14.82 16.43
N THR A 144 -3.97 13.99 15.56
CA THR A 144 -5.32 13.46 15.70
C THR A 144 -5.32 12.21 16.58
N THR A 145 -6.17 12.24 17.60
CA THR A 145 -6.40 11.14 18.54
C THR A 145 -7.69 10.40 18.22
N ILE A 146 -7.67 9.09 18.46
CA ILE A 146 -8.80 8.17 18.22
C ILE A 146 -9.19 7.42 19.48
#